data_AF-A0A8T6BDN9-F1
#
_entry.id   AF-A0A8T6BDN9-F1
#
_cell.length_a   1.000
_cell.length_b   1.000
_cell.length_c   1.000
_cell.angle_alpha   90.00
_cell.angle_beta   90.00
_cell.angle_gamma   90.00
#
_symmetry.space_group_name_H-M   'P 1'
#
loop_
_entity.id
_entity.type
_entity.pdbx_description
1 polymer ?
#
loop_
_entity_poly.entity_id
_entity_poly.type
_entity_poly.pdbx_seq_one_letter_code
_entity_poly.pdbx_strand_id
1 'polypeptide(L)'
;MRGYLEHLGNMPLAERITNAAAFEDVYRFLLNGSGRLELRRADVAAVRVFLWNYQYRRCAVTGKPLRLASAVLDHCHRTGRVRAVVHRSANAAEGGYYAGRLCGLSPGSMNFMLPAYRRQYKGLGVIYPG
;
A
#
# COMPACT_ATOMS: atom_id res chain seq x y z
N MET A 1 11.12 -4.80 -13.91
CA MET A 1 10.62 -4.20 -12.65
C MET A 1 10.33 -5.23 -11.56
N ARG A 2 9.55 -6.29 -11.80
CA ARG A 2 9.18 -7.30 -10.79
C ARG A 2 10.30 -7.73 -9.83
N GLY A 3 11.38 -8.32 -10.35
CA GLY A 3 12.48 -8.84 -9.52
C GLY A 3 13.21 -7.76 -8.72
N TYR A 4 13.31 -6.54 -9.27
CA TYR A 4 13.90 -5.40 -8.58
C TYR A 4 13.04 -4.91 -7.41
N LEU A 5 11.73 -4.82 -7.59
CA LEU A 5 10.80 -4.44 -6.51
C LEU A 5 10.70 -5.51 -5.42
N GLU A 6 10.74 -6.79 -5.78
CA GLU A 6 10.80 -7.90 -4.81
C GLU A 6 12.11 -7.87 -4.02
N HIS A 7 13.24 -7.65 -4.69
CA HIS A 7 14.56 -7.51 -4.05
C HIS A 7 14.57 -6.34 -3.06
N LEU A 8 14.17 -5.14 -3.48
CA LEU A 8 14.07 -3.97 -2.59
C LEU A 8 13.09 -4.21 -1.44
N GLY A 9 11.93 -4.82 -1.71
CA GLY A 9 10.96 -5.16 -0.68
C GLY A 9 11.54 -6.10 0.37
N ASN A 10 12.31 -7.11 -0.02
CA ASN A 10 12.84 -8.11 0.90
C ASN A 10 14.14 -7.69 1.61
N MET A 11 14.75 -6.58 1.22
CA MET A 11 15.98 -6.08 1.83
C MET A 11 15.79 -5.84 3.35
N PRO A 12 16.72 -6.28 4.22
CA PRO A 12 16.67 -6.02 5.66
C PRO A 12 16.63 -4.52 5.99
N LEU A 13 15.98 -4.14 7.09
CA LEU A 13 15.83 -2.72 7.47
C LEU A 13 17.17 -1.99 7.60
N ALA A 14 18.18 -2.64 8.19
CA ALA A 14 19.52 -2.08 8.32
C ALA A 14 20.14 -1.75 6.95
N GLU A 15 20.01 -2.65 5.98
CA GLU A 15 20.49 -2.42 4.61
C GLU A 15 19.69 -1.34 3.87
N ARG A 16 18.39 -1.19 4.15
CA ARG A 16 17.60 -0.09 3.55
C ARG A 16 18.05 1.28 4.05
N ILE A 17 18.45 1.38 5.31
CA ILE A 17 18.98 2.62 5.88
C ILE A 17 20.30 2.98 5.19
N THR A 18 21.18 2.00 4.98
CA THR A 18 22.45 2.19 4.25
C THR A 18 22.24 2.55 2.79
N ASN A 19 21.21 1.98 2.14
CA ASN A 19 20.90 2.19 0.72
C ASN A 19 19.77 3.20 0.49
N ALA A 20 19.54 4.14 1.42
CA ALA A 20 18.40 5.05 1.38
C ALA A 20 18.29 5.82 0.05
N ALA A 21 19.41 6.17 -0.58
CA ALA A 21 19.43 6.85 -1.89
C ALA A 21 18.88 5.99 -3.04
N ALA A 22 19.18 4.68 -3.08
CA ALA A 22 18.65 3.77 -4.11
C ALA A 22 17.14 3.54 -3.94
N PHE A 23 16.67 3.53 -2.69
CA PHE A 23 15.24 3.56 -2.41
C PHE A 23 14.62 4.89 -2.80
N GLU A 24 15.33 6.01 -2.64
CA GLU A 24 14.85 7.34 -2.99
C GLU A 24 14.57 7.52 -4.48
N ASP A 25 15.33 6.88 -5.37
CA ASP A 25 15.04 6.90 -6.81
C ASP A 25 13.81 6.08 -7.18
N VAL A 26 13.63 4.91 -6.55
CA VAL A 26 12.41 4.11 -6.69
C VAL A 26 11.21 4.85 -6.09
N TYR A 27 11.40 5.57 -4.99
CA TYR A 27 10.39 6.42 -4.39
C TYR A 27 10.08 7.63 -5.27
N ARG A 28 11.07 8.28 -5.86
CA ARG A 28 10.85 9.38 -6.80
C ARG A 28 10.09 8.91 -8.02
N PHE A 29 10.37 7.72 -8.53
CA PHE A 29 9.70 7.17 -9.70
C PHE A 29 8.27 6.66 -9.39
N LEU A 30 8.08 5.92 -8.29
CA LEU A 30 6.78 5.34 -7.93
C LEU A 30 5.89 6.28 -7.10
N LEU A 31 6.44 7.02 -6.15
CA LEU A 31 5.69 7.90 -5.24
C LEU A 31 5.51 9.32 -5.80
N ASN A 32 6.52 9.86 -6.49
CA ASN A 32 6.56 11.27 -6.92
C ASN A 32 6.67 11.48 -8.44
N GLY A 33 6.59 10.42 -9.24
CA GLY A 33 6.73 10.50 -10.69
C GLY A 33 5.53 11.22 -11.33
N SER A 34 5.78 12.08 -12.31
CA SER A 34 4.75 12.72 -13.14
C SER A 34 4.03 11.75 -14.07
N GLY A 35 4.56 10.52 -14.22
CA GLY A 35 4.07 9.49 -15.13
C GLY A 35 2.95 8.63 -14.54
N ARG A 36 1.95 8.34 -15.36
CA ARG A 36 0.87 7.38 -15.10
C ARG A 36 1.39 5.97 -15.47
N LEU A 37 2.10 5.30 -14.56
CA LEU A 37 2.56 3.94 -14.83
C LEU A 37 1.42 2.95 -14.58
N GLU A 38 0.91 2.32 -15.63
CA GLU A 38 -0.08 1.25 -15.50
C GLU A 38 0.59 -0.03 -15.01
N LEU A 39 0.12 -0.54 -13.87
CA LEU A 39 0.67 -1.73 -13.25
C LEU A 39 0.16 -2.96 -14.00
N ARG A 40 1.09 -3.78 -14.49
CA ARG A 40 0.73 -5.08 -15.06
C ARG A 40 0.25 -5.99 -13.93
N ARG A 41 -0.75 -6.84 -14.21
CA ARG A 41 -1.27 -7.82 -13.22
C ARG A 41 -0.14 -8.68 -12.60
N ALA A 42 0.86 -9.05 -13.40
CA ALA A 42 2.02 -9.82 -12.94
C ALA A 42 2.91 -9.10 -11.91
N ASP A 43 2.85 -7.77 -11.83
CA ASP A 43 3.69 -6.94 -10.95
C ASP A 43 2.96 -6.55 -9.64
N VAL A 44 1.65 -6.83 -9.52
CA VAL A 44 0.84 -6.50 -8.33
C VAL A 44 1.40 -7.12 -7.05
N ALA A 45 1.83 -8.38 -7.13
CA ALA A 45 2.42 -9.07 -5.98
C ALA A 45 3.70 -8.38 -5.49
N ALA A 46 4.56 -7.95 -6.41
CA ALA A 46 5.81 -7.27 -6.10
C ALA A 46 5.57 -5.90 -5.46
N VAL A 47 4.66 -5.09 -6.03
CA VAL A 47 4.30 -3.77 -5.46
C VAL A 47 3.70 -3.93 -4.06
N ARG A 48 2.89 -4.97 -3.84
CA ARG A 48 2.34 -5.28 -2.51
C ARG A 48 3.45 -5.62 -1.51
N VAL A 49 4.42 -6.45 -1.87
CA VAL A 49 5.56 -6.81 -0.99
C VAL A 49 6.38 -5.57 -0.66
N PHE A 50 6.66 -4.73 -1.66
CA PHE A 50 7.37 -3.47 -1.49
C PHE A 50 6.66 -2.55 -0.50
N LEU A 51 5.38 -2.22 -0.74
CA LEU A 51 4.62 -1.32 0.13
C LEU A 51 4.37 -1.90 1.52
N TRP A 52 4.20 -3.21 1.67
CA TRP A 52 4.10 -3.86 2.97
C TRP A 52 5.36 -3.65 3.81
N ASN A 53 6.52 -3.80 3.18
CA ASN A 53 7.80 -3.56 3.82
C ASN A 53 8.06 -2.09 4.09
N TYR A 54 7.64 -1.20 3.18
CA TYR A 54 7.73 0.25 3.35
C TYR A 54 6.88 0.77 4.51
N GLN A 55 5.66 0.25 4.64
CA GLN A 55 4.74 0.60 5.73
C GLN A 55 5.08 -0.11 7.05
N TYR A 56 6.33 -0.56 7.21
CA TYR A 56 6.80 -1.25 8.41
C TYR A 56 5.93 -2.45 8.79
N ARG A 57 5.35 -3.13 7.79
CA ARG A 57 4.48 -4.29 7.96
C ARG A 57 3.20 -3.96 8.74
N ARG A 58 2.74 -2.72 8.63
CA ARG A 58 1.51 -2.20 9.27
C ARG A 58 0.51 -1.77 8.22
N CYS A 59 -0.77 -1.89 8.56
CA CYS A 59 -1.86 -1.42 7.73
C CYS A 59 -1.92 0.11 7.73
N ALA A 60 -1.98 0.72 6.55
CA ALA A 60 -2.01 2.18 6.41
C ALA A 60 -3.27 2.83 7.00
N VAL A 61 -4.39 2.09 7.09
CA VAL A 61 -5.64 2.60 7.69
C VAL A 61 -5.61 2.49 9.21
N THR A 62 -5.29 1.31 9.73
CA THR A 62 -5.50 0.98 11.15
C THR A 62 -4.25 1.14 12.00
N GLY A 63 -3.09 1.24 11.36
CA GLY A 63 -1.80 1.17 12.01
C GLY A 63 -1.53 -0.18 12.69
N LYS A 64 -2.38 -1.21 12.58
CA LYS A 64 -2.14 -2.52 13.22
C LYS A 64 -1.16 -3.38 12.41
N PRO A 65 -0.49 -4.37 13.05
CA PRO A 65 0.31 -5.36 12.34
C PRO A 65 -0.47 -6.01 11.19
N LEU A 66 0.16 -6.10 10.03
CA LEU A 66 -0.42 -6.66 8.81
C LEU A 66 0.45 -7.84 8.39
N ARG A 67 -0.13 -9.03 8.24
CA ARG A 67 0.59 -10.17 7.65
C ARG A 67 0.59 -10.03 6.14
N LEU A 68 1.71 -10.33 5.49
CA LEU A 68 1.83 -10.21 4.03
C LEU A 68 0.75 -11.01 3.29
N ALA A 69 0.44 -12.23 3.74
CA ALA A 69 -0.60 -13.09 3.16
C ALA A 69 -2.02 -12.47 3.23
N SER A 70 -2.26 -11.56 4.19
CA SER A 70 -3.53 -10.84 4.36
C SER A 70 -3.52 -9.42 3.81
N ALA A 71 -2.37 -8.95 3.32
CA ALA A 71 -2.22 -7.62 2.76
C ALA A 71 -2.92 -7.55 1.40
N VAL A 72 -3.72 -6.50 1.23
CA VAL A 72 -4.33 -6.16 -0.06
C VAL A 72 -3.82 -4.81 -0.51
N LEU A 73 -3.68 -4.65 -1.82
CA LEU A 73 -3.24 -3.40 -2.43
C LEU A 73 -4.48 -2.54 -2.69
N ASP A 74 -4.60 -1.45 -1.95
CA ASP A 74 -5.70 -0.51 -2.07
C ASP A 74 -5.40 0.52 -3.17
N HIS A 75 -6.44 0.99 -3.86
CA HIS A 75 -6.33 2.01 -4.88
C HIS A 75 -7.57 2.90 -4.90
N CYS A 76 -7.42 4.13 -5.37
CA CYS A 76 -8.54 5.05 -5.53
C CYS A 76 -9.37 4.64 -6.75
N HIS A 77 -10.63 4.26 -6.55
CA HIS A 77 -11.50 3.85 -7.66
C HIS A 77 -11.83 4.98 -8.65
N ARG A 78 -11.63 6.26 -8.26
CA ARG A 78 -11.83 7.41 -9.16
C ARG A 78 -10.65 7.64 -10.10
N THR A 79 -9.42 7.44 -9.63
CA THR A 79 -8.20 7.77 -10.37
C THR A 79 -7.41 6.54 -10.81
N GLY A 80 -7.77 5.36 -10.31
CA GLY A 80 -7.02 4.12 -10.43
C GLY A 80 -5.71 4.08 -9.64
N ARG A 81 -5.30 5.19 -8.99
CA ARG A 81 -3.99 5.27 -8.33
C ARG A 81 -3.91 4.35 -7.11
N VAL A 82 -2.89 3.50 -7.07
CA VAL A 82 -2.52 2.69 -5.90
C VAL A 82 -2.26 3.61 -4.72
N ARG A 83 -2.84 3.34 -3.56
CA ARG A 83 -2.67 4.16 -2.34
C ARG A 83 -1.67 3.53 -1.38
N ALA A 84 -1.93 2.31 -0.94
CA ALA A 84 -1.19 1.65 0.13
C ALA A 84 -1.52 0.16 0.18
N VAL A 85 -0.86 -0.58 1.08
CA VAL A 85 -1.35 -1.89 1.52
C VAL A 85 -2.12 -1.81 2.83
N VAL A 86 -3.22 -2.55 2.90
CA VAL A 86 -4.13 -2.53 4.05
C VAL A 86 -4.62 -3.95 4.36
N HIS A 87 -5.32 -4.13 5.49
CA HIS A 87 -6.09 -5.35 5.73
C HIS A 87 -7.29 -5.41 4.78
N ARG A 88 -7.68 -6.62 4.35
CA ARG A 88 -8.87 -6.83 3.50
C ARG A 88 -10.14 -6.17 4.05
N SER A 89 -10.39 -6.27 5.34
CA SER A 89 -11.58 -5.67 5.98
C SER A 89 -11.51 -4.14 6.02
N ALA A 90 -10.32 -3.55 6.16
CA ALA A 90 -10.14 -2.10 6.08
C ALA A 90 -10.33 -1.61 4.64
N ASN A 91 -9.83 -2.37 3.65
CA ASN A 91 -10.07 -2.10 2.22
C ASN A 91 -11.55 -2.13 1.86
N ALA A 92 -12.26 -3.15 2.35
CA ALA A 92 -13.69 -3.27 2.15
C ALA A 92 -14.45 -2.10 2.78
N ALA A 93 -14.09 -1.72 4.01
CA ALA A 93 -14.71 -0.59 4.70
C ALA A 93 -14.44 0.75 3.99
N GLU A 94 -13.25 0.91 3.37
CA GLU A 94 -12.94 2.06 2.53
C GLU A 94 -13.92 2.19 1.36
N GLY A 95 -14.29 1.06 0.74
CA GLY A 95 -15.32 0.94 -0.29
C GLY A 95 -16.76 0.94 0.22
N GLY A 96 -16.99 1.18 1.52
CA GLY A 96 -18.33 1.23 2.14
C GLY A 96 -18.90 -0.13 2.56
N TYR A 97 -18.14 -1.22 2.47
CA TYR A 97 -18.57 -2.56 2.84
C TYR A 97 -17.87 -3.06 4.12
N TYR A 98 -18.63 -3.28 5.19
CA TYR A 98 -18.07 -3.76 6.46
C TYR A 98 -18.12 -5.29 6.51
N ALA A 99 -16.99 -5.92 6.18
CA ALA A 99 -16.86 -7.37 6.18
C ALA A 99 -16.23 -7.90 7.48
N GLY A 100 -16.94 -8.80 8.17
CA GLY A 100 -16.42 -9.56 9.32
C GLY A 100 -15.92 -8.70 10.49
N ARG A 101 -14.98 -9.23 11.28
CA ARG A 101 -14.30 -8.46 12.34
C ARG A 101 -13.32 -7.48 11.68
N LEU A 102 -13.56 -6.17 11.82
CA LEU A 102 -12.79 -5.06 11.21
C LEU A 102 -11.38 -4.91 11.81
N CYS A 103 -10.55 -5.95 11.70
CA CYS A 103 -9.24 -6.04 12.36
C CYS A 103 -9.32 -5.87 13.88
N GLY A 104 -10.43 -6.31 14.50
CA GLY A 104 -10.70 -6.08 15.93
C GLY A 104 -10.90 -4.60 16.27
N LEU A 105 -11.52 -3.83 15.38
CA LEU A 105 -11.97 -2.46 15.62
C LEU A 105 -13.49 -2.39 15.50
N SER A 106 -14.09 -1.38 16.12
CA SER A 106 -15.50 -1.07 15.90
C SER A 106 -15.71 -0.38 14.54
N PRO A 107 -16.91 -0.46 13.94
CA PRO A 107 -17.26 0.33 12.77
C PRO A 107 -17.06 1.84 12.98
N GLY A 108 -17.39 2.36 14.17
CA GLY A 108 -17.18 3.76 14.51
C GLY A 108 -15.71 4.18 14.46
N SER A 109 -14.82 3.38 15.05
CA SER A 109 -13.37 3.64 14.98
C SER A 109 -12.86 3.58 13.54
N MET A 110 -13.32 2.61 12.74
CA MET A 110 -12.96 2.51 11.33
C MET A 110 -13.39 3.76 10.56
N ASN A 111 -14.62 4.22 10.76
CA ASN A 111 -15.18 5.40 10.11
C ASN A 111 -14.46 6.69 10.48
N PHE A 112 -13.92 6.75 11.70
CA PHE A 112 -13.08 7.86 12.11
C PHE A 112 -11.71 7.87 11.39
N MET A 113 -11.11 6.70 11.15
CA MET A 113 -9.79 6.59 10.52
C MET A 113 -9.81 6.77 8.99
N LEU A 114 -10.85 6.29 8.30
CA LEU A 114 -10.92 6.30 6.83
C LEU A 114 -10.77 7.71 6.20
N PRO A 115 -11.36 8.80 6.74
CA PRO A 115 -11.13 10.15 6.23
C PRO A 115 -9.67 10.60 6.33
N ALA A 116 -8.99 10.30 7.44
CA ALA A 116 -7.58 10.62 7.61
C ALA A 116 -6.72 9.84 6.60
N TYR A 117 -6.99 8.55 6.44
CA TYR A 117 -6.35 7.71 5.44
C TYR A 117 -6.48 8.30 4.03
N ARG A 118 -7.68 8.68 3.59
CA ARG A 118 -7.92 9.27 2.25
C ARG A 118 -7.18 10.60 2.04
N ARG A 119 -7.03 11.42 3.09
CA ARG A 119 -6.29 12.69 3.01
C ARG A 119 -4.78 12.46 2.89
N GLN A 120 -4.26 11.50 3.64
CA GLN A 120 -2.83 11.19 3.67
C GLN A 120 -2.39 10.40 2.42
N TYR A 121 -3.19 9.43 1.98
CA TYR A 121 -2.87 8.54 0.87
C TYR A 121 -3.68 8.92 -0.38
N LYS A 122 -3.24 9.97 -1.08
CA LYS A 122 -3.89 10.47 -2.31
C LYS A 122 -3.69 9.57 -3.54
N GLY A 123 -2.78 8.59 -3.43
CA GLY A 123 -2.40 7.69 -4.52
C GLY A 123 -1.02 8.01 -5.06
N LEU A 124 -0.28 6.97 -5.40
CA LEU A 124 1.06 6.96 -5.96
C LEU A 124 1.00 7.19 -7.49
N GLY A 125 2.16 7.35 -8.13
CA GLY A 125 2.30 7.43 -9.60
C GLY A 125 1.98 6.11 -10.34
N VAL A 126 1.40 5.13 -9.65
CA VAL A 126 1.10 3.79 -10.16
C VAL A 126 -0.42 3.61 -10.24
N ILE A 127 -0.92 3.13 -11.38
CA ILE A 127 -2.33 2.82 -11.61
C ILE A 127 -2.56 1.31 -11.44
N TYR A 128 -3.54 0.94 -10.61
CA TYR A 128 -3.96 -0.43 -10.43
C TYR A 128 -4.54 -0.99 -11.74
N PRO A 129 -4.27 -2.26 -12.10
CA PRO A 129 -4.80 -2.83 -13.32
C PRO A 129 -6.34 -2.92 -13.26
N GLY A 130 -7.00 -2.53 -14.35
CA GLY A 130 -8.44 -2.76 -14.56
C GLY A 130 -8.82 -4.22 -14.72
#